data_AF-A0A0F4XWH7-F1
#
_entry.id   AF-A0A0F4XWH7-F1
#
_cell.length_a   1.000
_cell.length_b   1.000
_cell.length_c   1.000
_cell.angle_alpha   90.00
_cell.angle_beta   90.00
_cell.angle_gamma   90.00
#
_symmetry.space_group_name_H-M   'P 1'
#
loop_
_entity.id
_entity.type
_entity.pdbx_description
1 polymer ?
#
loop_
_entity_poly.entity_id
_entity_poly.type
_entity_poly.pdbx_seq_one_letter_code
_entity_poly.pdbx_strand_id
1 'polypeptide(L)'
;MEIDPLLRILASQNGSDLYMSTGAPPCARFEGVIKPLGNETFKVGDIARLAESLMDAEQRLEFDRELEMNLAISLAGVGRFRVNIFKQRNDVSMVIRNVKLDIPRFEDLKLPRVLLDTIMQKQGLMLFVGATGSGKSTSLAALIDYRNRNSSGHIITIEDPVEYIHRHKKSIINQREVGVDTRSFHAALKNTLRQAPDVVLIGEIRDRETMEHALAFADTGHLVISTLHAHNANQALDRVINFFPEERRPQLLNDLGNNLKAFVSQRLVRTRTGQRRAAVEVMLGSPTVADLIRRNELGELKGIMEKSEELGMQTFDHALFNLVVEGAIDEEEALKNADSANNLRLRLKLHSESGAAAPPADPAAGEWGLMD
;
A
#
# COMPACT_ATOMS: atom_id res chain seq x y z
N MET A 1 32.60 14.92 -5.98
CA MET A 1 31.53 14.13 -6.63
C MET A 1 30.21 14.79 -6.27
N GLU A 2 29.38 15.14 -7.25
CA GLU A 2 28.02 15.66 -7.00
C GLU A 2 27.02 14.51 -6.96
N ILE A 3 25.92 14.70 -6.22
CA ILE A 3 24.92 13.65 -6.03
C ILE A 3 23.95 13.52 -7.22
N ASP A 4 23.58 14.65 -7.83
CA ASP A 4 22.60 14.72 -8.92
C ASP A 4 22.90 13.78 -10.11
N PRO A 5 24.14 13.64 -10.61
CA PRO A 5 24.46 12.69 -11.66
C PRO A 5 24.19 11.23 -11.27
N LEU A 6 24.49 10.85 -10.02
CA LEU A 6 24.24 9.50 -9.51
C LEU A 6 22.74 9.21 -9.43
N LEU A 7 21.96 10.18 -8.98
CA LEU A 7 20.49 10.09 -8.92
C LEU A 7 19.87 9.97 -10.32
N ARG A 8 20.40 10.71 -11.31
CA ARG A 8 19.98 10.57 -12.71
C ARG A 8 20.26 9.19 -13.26
N ILE A 9 21.44 8.63 -12.99
CA ILE A 9 21.79 7.26 -13.38
C ILE A 9 20.83 6.27 -12.72
N LEU A 10 20.63 6.38 -11.39
CA LEU A 10 19.73 5.53 -10.63
C LEU A 10 18.31 5.54 -11.23
N ALA A 11 17.75 6.72 -11.52
CA ALA A 11 16.41 6.83 -12.10
C ALA A 11 16.34 6.31 -13.55
N SER A 12 17.30 6.69 -14.41
CA SER A 12 17.29 6.33 -15.84
C SER A 12 17.42 4.83 -16.11
N GLN A 13 18.02 4.08 -15.19
CA GLN A 13 18.23 2.65 -15.29
C GLN A 13 17.28 1.84 -14.39
N ASN A 14 16.21 2.47 -13.87
CA ASN A 14 15.25 1.84 -12.94
C ASN A 14 15.93 1.17 -11.73
N GLY A 15 16.99 1.79 -11.22
CA GLY A 15 17.67 1.35 -10.02
C GLY A 15 16.82 1.60 -8.77
N SER A 16 16.85 0.65 -7.84
CA SER A 16 16.04 0.71 -6.61
C SER A 16 16.72 1.53 -5.52
N ASP A 17 18.01 1.29 -5.28
CA ASP A 17 18.77 1.87 -4.18
C ASP A 17 20.19 2.25 -4.63
N LEU A 18 20.68 3.39 -4.17
CA LEU A 18 22.06 3.88 -4.29
C LEU A 18 22.70 3.83 -2.89
N TYR A 19 23.86 3.20 -2.80
CA TYR A 19 24.65 3.01 -1.59
C TYR A 19 25.91 3.85 -1.64
N MET A 20 26.16 4.58 -0.57
CA MET A 20 27.30 5.45 -0.41
C MET A 20 27.95 5.17 0.94
N SER A 21 29.16 4.62 0.91
CA SER A 21 29.91 4.16 2.07
C SER A 21 31.40 4.46 1.89
N THR A 22 32.07 4.94 2.94
CA THR A 22 33.51 5.24 2.90
C THR A 22 34.32 4.00 2.48
N GLY A 23 35.28 4.18 1.59
CA GLY A 23 36.13 3.11 1.05
C GLY A 23 35.49 2.30 -0.09
N ALA A 24 34.21 2.50 -0.39
CA ALA A 24 33.54 1.90 -1.55
C ALA A 24 33.28 2.95 -2.64
N PRO A 25 33.20 2.56 -3.92
CA PRO A 25 32.64 3.43 -4.95
C PRO A 25 31.12 3.59 -4.75
N PRO A 26 30.48 4.60 -5.37
CA PRO A 26 29.02 4.65 -5.43
C PRO A 26 28.50 3.38 -6.09
N CYS A 27 27.59 2.69 -5.40
CA CYS A 27 27.03 1.42 -5.87
C CYS A 27 25.51 1.55 -5.96
N ALA A 28 24.89 1.06 -7.01
CA ALA A 28 23.44 1.03 -7.13
C ALA A 28 22.91 -0.38 -7.37
N ARG A 29 21.71 -0.66 -6.86
CA ARG A 29 20.99 -1.92 -7.10
C ARG A 29 20.10 -1.78 -8.32
N PHE A 30 20.34 -2.64 -9.31
CA PHE A 30 19.51 -2.80 -10.50
C PHE A 30 19.05 -4.26 -10.55
N GLU A 31 17.74 -4.50 -10.64
CA GLU A 31 17.17 -5.86 -10.73
C GLU A 31 17.70 -6.80 -9.63
N GLY A 32 17.79 -6.30 -8.40
CA GLY A 32 18.29 -7.06 -7.25
C GLY A 32 19.82 -7.16 -7.14
N VAL A 33 20.59 -6.81 -8.18
CA VAL A 33 22.05 -6.91 -8.20
C VAL A 33 22.71 -5.55 -7.95
N ILE A 34 23.70 -5.51 -7.04
CA ILE A 34 24.48 -4.29 -6.75
C ILE A 34 25.60 -4.15 -7.80
N LYS A 35 25.67 -2.99 -8.45
CA LYS A 35 26.69 -2.64 -9.45
C LYS A 35 27.35 -1.31 -9.09
N PRO A 36 28.67 -1.17 -9.23
CA PRO A 36 29.35 0.12 -9.06
C PRO A 36 28.96 1.07 -10.21
N LEU A 37 28.72 2.33 -9.87
CA LEU A 37 28.44 3.43 -10.82
C LEU A 37 29.70 4.19 -11.27
N GLY A 38 30.84 3.87 -10.66
CA GLY A 38 32.14 4.45 -10.99
C GLY A 38 33.28 3.70 -10.31
N ASN A 39 34.51 4.11 -10.60
CA ASN A 39 35.73 3.47 -10.07
C ASN A 39 36.34 4.22 -8.87
N GLU A 40 35.95 5.48 -8.66
CA GLU A 40 36.46 6.28 -7.54
C GLU A 40 35.75 5.91 -6.24
N THR A 41 36.52 5.63 -5.20
CA THR A 41 36.01 5.32 -3.86
C THR A 41 35.80 6.60 -3.05
N PHE A 42 34.78 6.61 -2.19
CA PHE A 42 34.58 7.70 -1.24
C PHE A 42 35.69 7.73 -0.20
N LYS A 43 36.33 8.89 -0.02
CA LYS A 43 37.29 9.14 1.06
C LYS A 43 36.56 9.54 2.33
N VAL A 44 37.27 9.46 3.45
CA VAL A 44 36.80 9.94 4.76
C VAL A 44 36.31 11.38 4.63
N GLY A 45 35.09 11.64 5.09
CA GLY A 45 34.45 12.96 5.02
C GLY A 45 33.77 13.32 3.70
N ASP A 46 33.92 12.55 2.61
CA ASP A 46 33.24 12.86 1.34
C ASP A 46 31.72 12.76 1.48
N ILE A 47 31.24 11.68 2.09
CA ILE A 47 29.81 11.44 2.28
C ILE A 47 29.24 12.41 3.33
N ALA A 48 30.02 12.78 4.35
CA ALA A 48 29.60 13.76 5.35
C ALA A 48 29.31 15.12 4.69
N ARG A 49 30.20 15.60 3.81
CA ARG A 49 29.98 16.85 3.04
C ARG A 49 28.74 16.78 2.17
N LEU A 50 28.48 15.62 1.54
CA LEU A 50 27.27 15.41 0.75
C LEU A 50 26.01 15.43 1.63
N ALA A 51 26.03 14.69 2.74
CA ALA A 51 24.93 14.65 3.70
C ALA A 51 24.60 16.05 4.25
N GLU A 52 25.62 16.84 4.61
CA GLU A 52 25.45 18.23 5.03
C GLU A 52 24.77 19.08 3.95
N SER A 53 25.11 18.88 2.68
CA SER A 53 24.47 19.61 1.57
C SER A 53 22.99 19.26 1.36
N LEU A 54 22.56 18.07 1.81
CA LEU A 54 21.18 17.62 1.73
C LEU A 54 20.33 18.05 2.93
N MET A 55 20.95 18.25 4.09
CA MET A 55 20.26 18.59 5.33
C MET A 55 20.18 20.10 5.55
N ASP A 56 19.03 20.57 6.04
CA ASP A 56 18.89 21.92 6.59
C ASP A 56 19.58 22.06 7.98
N ALA A 57 19.57 23.27 8.54
CA ALA A 57 20.26 23.55 9.81
C ALA A 57 19.66 22.79 11.00
N GLU A 58 18.35 22.56 11.03
CA GLU A 58 17.68 21.83 12.11
C GLU A 58 17.96 20.33 11.99
N GLN A 59 17.87 19.79 10.77
CA GLN A 59 18.19 18.40 10.47
C GLN A 59 19.63 18.05 10.80
N ARG A 60 20.59 18.95 10.55
CA ARG A 60 22.00 18.72 10.95
C ARG A 60 22.15 18.57 12.46
N LEU A 61 21.49 19.42 13.24
CA LEU A 61 21.51 19.34 14.71
C LEU A 61 20.84 18.06 15.22
N GLU A 62 19.75 17.64 14.58
CA GLU A 62 19.09 16.38 14.87
C GLU A 62 19.98 15.18 14.54
N PHE A 63 20.60 15.16 13.36
CA PHE A 63 21.52 14.09 12.96
C PHE A 63 22.73 13.97 13.89
N ASP A 64 23.31 15.10 14.32
CA ASP A 64 24.42 15.09 15.28
C ASP A 64 24.04 14.46 16.62
N ARG A 65 22.77 14.56 17.02
CA ARG A 65 22.25 13.98 18.26
C ARG A 65 21.82 12.53 18.12
N GLU A 66 21.03 12.24 17.10
CA GLU A 66 20.34 10.95 16.93
C GLU A 66 21.17 9.95 16.10
N LEU A 67 22.23 10.43 15.42
CA LEU A 67 23.14 9.65 14.57
C LEU A 67 22.48 8.99 13.34
N GLU A 68 21.22 9.32 13.08
CA GLU A 68 20.36 8.83 12.02
C GLU A 68 19.50 9.99 11.50
N MET A 69 19.22 10.01 10.19
CA MET A 69 18.37 11.02 9.56
C MET A 69 17.66 10.42 8.35
N ASN A 70 16.36 10.68 8.25
CA ASN A 70 15.53 10.32 7.09
C ASN A 70 15.00 11.59 6.45
N LEU A 71 15.24 11.76 5.15
CA LEU A 71 14.73 12.89 4.39
C LEU A 71 14.32 12.47 2.98
N ALA A 72 13.58 13.34 2.29
CA ALA A 72 13.23 13.14 0.89
C ALA A 72 13.80 14.28 0.05
N ILE A 73 14.34 13.94 -1.12
CA ILE A 73 14.81 14.90 -2.13
C ILE A 73 14.03 14.72 -3.43
N SER A 74 13.72 15.82 -4.10
CA SER A 74 13.05 15.80 -5.40
C SER A 74 13.92 16.51 -6.43
N LEU A 75 14.30 15.79 -7.48
CA LEU A 75 15.09 16.34 -8.59
C LEU A 75 14.19 16.51 -9.81
N ALA A 76 13.99 17.77 -10.23
CA ALA A 76 13.09 18.12 -11.31
C ALA A 76 13.44 17.37 -12.61
N GLY A 77 12.44 16.71 -13.20
CA GLY A 77 12.59 15.90 -14.41
C GLY A 77 13.31 14.56 -14.23
N VAL A 78 13.66 14.16 -12.99
CA VAL A 78 14.36 12.90 -12.70
C VAL A 78 13.50 12.00 -11.81
N GLY A 79 13.11 12.48 -10.63
CA GLY A 79 12.38 11.66 -9.67
C GLY A 79 12.45 12.20 -8.25
N ARG A 80 11.78 11.49 -7.34
CA ARG A 80 11.88 11.69 -5.88
C ARG A 80 12.67 10.54 -5.30
N PHE A 81 13.49 10.85 -4.31
CA PHE A 81 14.35 9.89 -3.66
C PHE A 81 14.21 10.03 -2.15
N ARG A 82 14.23 8.88 -1.47
CA ARG A 82 14.29 8.82 -0.01
C ARG A 82 15.71 8.57 0.41
N VAL A 83 16.22 9.43 1.28
CA VAL A 83 17.60 9.43 1.73
C VAL A 83 17.60 9.02 3.19
N ASN A 84 18.30 7.94 3.51
CA ASN A 84 18.62 7.53 4.87
C ASN A 84 20.11 7.79 5.09
N ILE A 85 20.44 8.61 6.09
CA ILE A 85 21.79 9.01 6.47
C ILE A 85 22.05 8.46 7.87
N PHE A 86 23.20 7.81 8.08
CA PHE A 86 23.53 7.18 9.36
C PHE A 86 25.04 7.14 9.58
N LYS A 87 25.46 6.89 10.83
CA LYS A 87 26.87 6.68 11.18
C LYS A 87 27.26 5.20 11.12
N GLN A 88 28.41 4.89 10.52
CA GLN A 88 29.06 3.59 10.64
C GLN A 88 30.57 3.74 10.78
N ARG A 89 31.17 3.02 11.75
CA ARG A 89 32.62 3.05 12.02
C ARG A 89 33.20 4.47 12.10
N ASN A 90 32.48 5.37 12.78
CA ASN A 90 32.78 6.81 12.94
C ASN A 90 32.68 7.67 11.65
N ASP A 91 32.30 7.09 10.52
CA ASP A 91 32.04 7.80 9.27
C ASP A 91 30.53 7.91 8.97
N VAL A 92 30.18 8.85 8.09
CA VAL A 92 28.79 9.00 7.59
C VAL A 92 28.59 8.08 6.40
N SER A 93 27.41 7.48 6.32
CA SER A 93 26.97 6.67 5.18
C SER A 93 25.54 7.00 4.83
N MET A 94 25.19 6.69 3.58
CA MET A 94 23.92 7.10 3.02
C MET A 94 23.38 6.04 2.07
N VAL A 95 22.08 5.77 2.19
CA VAL A 95 21.33 4.93 1.26
C VAL A 95 20.20 5.77 0.68
N ILE A 96 20.12 5.80 -0.65
CA ILE A 96 19.13 6.59 -1.38
C ILE A 96 18.25 5.66 -2.19
N ARG A 97 16.96 5.62 -1.88
CA ARG A 97 15.97 4.83 -2.60
C ARG A 97 15.24 5.68 -3.63
N ASN A 98 15.10 5.18 -4.84
CA ASN A 98 14.26 5.78 -5.88
C ASN A 98 12.77 5.52 -5.59
N VAL A 99 11.96 6.58 -5.57
CA VAL A 99 10.49 6.49 -5.35
C VAL A 99 9.80 6.33 -6.70
N LYS A 100 8.88 5.37 -6.80
CA LYS A 100 8.21 5.04 -8.07
C LYS A 100 7.28 6.19 -8.52
N LEU A 101 7.48 6.65 -9.75
CA LEU A 101 6.59 7.62 -10.41
C LEU A 101 5.48 6.94 -11.20
N ASP A 102 5.77 5.77 -11.77
CA ASP A 102 4.83 5.06 -12.62
C ASP A 102 3.87 4.24 -11.78
N ILE A 103 2.64 4.75 -11.67
CA ILE A 103 1.53 4.06 -11.04
C ILE A 103 0.92 3.10 -12.07
N PRO A 104 0.86 1.78 -11.81
CA PRO A 104 0.23 0.83 -12.71
C PRO A 104 -1.25 1.17 -12.89
N ARG A 105 -1.81 0.90 -14.08
CA ARG A 105 -3.25 1.10 -14.27
C ARG A 105 -4.01 0.03 -13.50
N PHE A 106 -5.21 0.38 -13.05
CA PHE A 106 -6.05 -0.55 -12.30
C PHE A 106 -6.34 -1.83 -13.10
N GLU A 107 -6.52 -1.70 -14.41
CA GLU A 107 -6.79 -2.80 -15.33
C GLU A 107 -5.64 -3.82 -15.39
N ASP A 108 -4.39 -3.35 -15.27
CA ASP A 108 -3.19 -4.19 -15.32
C ASP A 108 -3.04 -5.05 -14.05
N LEU A 109 -3.59 -4.58 -12.93
CA LEU A 109 -3.51 -5.27 -11.65
C LEU A 109 -4.52 -6.42 -11.51
N LYS A 110 -5.48 -6.54 -12.44
CA LYS A 110 -6.56 -7.55 -12.43
C LYS A 110 -7.33 -7.59 -11.10
N LEU A 111 -7.50 -6.43 -10.48
CA LEU A 111 -8.24 -6.28 -9.22
C LEU A 111 -9.76 -6.34 -9.43
N PRO A 112 -10.55 -6.66 -8.39
CA PRO A 112 -12.01 -6.74 -8.50
C PRO A 112 -12.62 -5.40 -8.89
N ARG A 113 -13.40 -5.36 -9.99
CA ARG A 113 -13.95 -4.10 -10.55
C ARG A 113 -14.79 -3.29 -9.58
N VAL A 114 -15.43 -3.94 -8.61
CA VAL A 114 -16.21 -3.29 -7.55
C VAL A 114 -15.41 -2.23 -6.77
N LEU A 115 -14.09 -2.35 -6.71
CA LEU A 115 -13.22 -1.37 -6.06
C LEU A 115 -13.22 -0.01 -6.78
N LEU A 116 -13.49 0.02 -8.09
CA LEU A 116 -13.65 1.25 -8.86
C LEU A 116 -14.91 2.02 -8.42
N ASP A 117 -15.98 1.32 -8.08
CA ASP A 117 -17.21 1.94 -7.58
C ASP A 117 -17.04 2.40 -6.14
N THR A 118 -16.30 1.63 -5.33
CA THR A 118 -16.00 1.96 -3.93
C THR A 118 -15.09 3.19 -3.82
N ILE A 119 -14.04 3.29 -4.63
CA ILE A 119 -13.14 4.46 -4.57
C ILE A 119 -13.82 5.75 -5.03
N MET A 120 -14.93 5.65 -5.77
CA MET A 120 -15.70 6.81 -6.23
C MET A 120 -16.78 7.25 -5.24
N GLN A 121 -16.95 6.57 -4.10
CA GLN A 121 -17.88 6.98 -3.05
C GLN A 121 -17.52 8.35 -2.50
N LYS A 122 -18.54 9.15 -2.15
CA LYS A 122 -18.33 10.51 -1.61
C LYS A 122 -17.71 10.49 -0.22
N GLN A 123 -18.17 9.57 0.62
CA GLN A 123 -17.79 9.48 2.03
C GLN A 123 -17.77 8.05 2.55
N GLY A 124 -17.15 7.86 3.70
CA GLY A 124 -17.08 6.61 4.44
C GLY A 124 -15.66 6.10 4.57
N LEU A 125 -15.51 4.85 4.98
CA LEU A 125 -14.23 4.23 5.31
C LEU A 125 -13.94 3.03 4.40
N MET A 126 -12.77 3.04 3.76
CA MET A 126 -12.24 1.93 2.99
C MET A 126 -10.94 1.44 3.61
N LEU A 127 -10.89 0.18 4.03
CA LEU A 127 -9.72 -0.40 4.69
C LEU A 127 -9.07 -1.47 3.81
N PHE A 128 -7.78 -1.29 3.54
CA PHE A 128 -6.94 -2.27 2.86
C PHE A 128 -6.09 -3.03 3.85
N VAL A 129 -6.15 -4.36 3.84
CA VAL A 129 -5.38 -5.20 4.74
C VAL A 129 -4.57 -6.25 4.03
N GLY A 130 -3.51 -6.69 4.69
CA GLY A 130 -2.58 -7.68 4.18
C GLY A 130 -1.22 -7.51 4.83
N ALA A 131 -0.36 -8.51 4.68
CA ALA A 131 1.01 -8.44 5.17
C ALA A 131 1.85 -7.39 4.41
N THR A 132 3.03 -7.08 4.94
CA THR A 132 4.05 -6.32 4.19
C THR A 132 4.36 -7.02 2.88
N GLY A 133 4.46 -6.25 1.79
CA GLY A 133 4.73 -6.80 0.46
C GLY A 133 3.52 -7.46 -0.21
N SER A 134 2.31 -7.37 0.34
CA SER A 134 1.11 -7.89 -0.32
C SER A 134 0.58 -7.02 -1.46
N GLY A 135 1.22 -5.88 -1.75
CA GLY A 135 0.85 -4.98 -2.85
C GLY A 135 -0.23 -3.93 -2.52
N LYS A 136 -0.54 -3.70 -1.23
CA LYS A 136 -1.55 -2.70 -0.78
C LYS A 136 -1.30 -1.31 -1.36
N SER A 137 -0.08 -0.80 -1.20
CA SER A 137 0.28 0.55 -1.66
C SER A 137 0.13 0.68 -3.18
N THR A 138 0.46 -0.36 -3.93
CA THR A 138 0.27 -0.41 -5.39
C THR A 138 -1.20 -0.36 -5.78
N SER A 139 -2.05 -1.17 -5.14
CA SER A 139 -3.50 -1.18 -5.40
C SER A 139 -4.15 0.14 -5.03
N LEU A 140 -3.76 0.72 -3.88
CA LEU A 140 -4.23 2.02 -3.43
C LEU A 140 -3.81 3.15 -4.36
N ALA A 141 -2.56 3.15 -4.83
CA ALA A 141 -2.09 4.12 -5.81
C ALA A 141 -2.89 4.02 -7.11
N ALA A 142 -3.15 2.81 -7.62
CA ALA A 142 -3.97 2.64 -8.83
C ALA A 142 -5.41 3.17 -8.65
N LEU A 143 -6.02 2.93 -7.48
CA LEU A 143 -7.37 3.40 -7.15
C LEU A 143 -7.45 4.91 -6.99
N ILE A 144 -6.51 5.52 -6.26
CA ILE A 144 -6.43 6.97 -6.11
C ILE A 144 -6.19 7.63 -7.47
N ASP A 145 -5.31 7.05 -8.30
CA ASP A 145 -5.08 7.56 -9.64
C ASP A 145 -6.31 7.42 -10.56
N TYR A 146 -7.08 6.35 -10.42
CA TYR A 146 -8.37 6.21 -11.10
C TYR A 146 -9.35 7.31 -10.67
N ARG A 147 -9.53 7.56 -9.37
CA ARG A 147 -10.39 8.66 -8.90
C ARG A 147 -9.90 10.01 -9.41
N ASN A 148 -8.59 10.26 -9.36
CA ASN A 148 -7.97 11.49 -9.84
C ASN A 148 -8.22 11.76 -11.34
N ARG A 149 -8.36 10.71 -12.16
CA ARG A 149 -8.72 10.83 -13.58
C ARG A 149 -10.21 11.06 -13.81
N ASN A 150 -11.06 10.60 -12.90
CA ASN A 150 -12.50 10.49 -13.12
C ASN A 150 -13.34 11.49 -12.30
N SER A 151 -12.80 12.05 -11.21
CA SER A 151 -13.47 13.00 -10.34
C SER A 151 -12.62 14.24 -10.09
N SER A 152 -13.28 15.39 -9.91
CA SER A 152 -12.66 16.61 -9.39
C SER A 152 -12.81 16.65 -7.88
N GLY A 153 -11.77 17.10 -7.19
CA GLY A 153 -11.78 17.26 -5.74
C GLY A 153 -10.37 17.44 -5.20
N HIS A 154 -10.26 17.39 -3.88
CA HIS A 154 -9.02 17.49 -3.14
C HIS A 154 -8.72 16.16 -2.43
N ILE A 155 -7.61 15.54 -2.80
CA ILE A 155 -7.12 14.31 -2.17
C ILE A 155 -5.90 14.67 -1.34
N ILE A 156 -5.93 14.33 -0.06
CA ILE A 156 -4.79 14.47 0.84
C ILE A 156 -4.30 13.08 1.22
N THR A 157 -3.01 12.83 1.08
CA THR A 157 -2.38 11.61 1.60
C THR A 157 -1.43 11.96 2.74
N ILE A 158 -1.45 11.15 3.79
CA ILE A 158 -0.51 11.22 4.91
C ILE A 158 0.14 9.84 4.99
N GLU A 159 1.42 9.77 4.66
CA GLU A 159 2.12 8.50 4.43
C GLU A 159 3.45 8.47 5.20
N ASP A 160 3.90 7.27 5.56
CA ASP A 160 5.18 7.04 6.24
C ASP A 160 5.82 5.76 5.69
N PRO A 161 6.51 5.83 4.56
CA PRO A 161 6.74 6.99 3.68
C PRO A 161 5.74 7.11 2.52
N VAL A 162 5.90 8.15 1.68
CA VAL A 162 5.25 8.19 0.36
C VAL A 162 5.89 7.16 -0.59
N GLU A 163 5.09 6.21 -1.06
CA GLU A 163 5.55 5.11 -1.93
C GLU A 163 5.37 5.41 -3.43
N TYR A 164 4.32 6.15 -3.79
CA TYR A 164 3.98 6.53 -5.16
C TYR A 164 3.69 8.03 -5.24
N ILE A 165 4.15 8.68 -6.31
CA ILE A 165 3.84 10.09 -6.54
C ILE A 165 2.63 10.23 -7.47
N HIS A 166 1.60 10.90 -6.97
CA HIS A 166 0.42 11.23 -7.72
C HIS A 166 0.52 12.62 -8.36
N ARG A 167 0.53 12.67 -9.69
CA ARG A 167 0.42 13.95 -10.41
C ARG A 167 -1.01 14.48 -10.35
N HIS A 168 -1.17 15.80 -10.28
CA HIS A 168 -2.48 16.43 -10.40
C HIS A 168 -3.13 16.10 -11.76
N LYS A 169 -4.43 15.82 -11.76
CA LYS A 169 -5.24 15.58 -12.99
C LYS A 169 -6.56 16.34 -12.89
N LYS A 170 -7.70 15.65 -12.74
CA LYS A 170 -8.97 16.30 -12.42
C LYS A 170 -9.04 16.68 -10.94
N SER A 171 -8.38 15.91 -10.08
CA SER A 171 -8.24 16.20 -8.65
C SER A 171 -6.91 16.90 -8.36
N ILE A 172 -6.92 17.76 -7.34
CA ILE A 172 -5.71 18.30 -6.71
C ILE A 172 -5.28 17.28 -5.64
N ILE A 173 -3.99 16.96 -5.59
CA ILE A 173 -3.46 15.94 -4.69
C ILE A 173 -2.30 16.50 -3.88
N ASN A 174 -2.43 16.52 -2.56
CA ASN A 174 -1.35 16.91 -1.65
C ASN A 174 -0.90 15.70 -0.84
N GLN A 175 0.34 15.28 -1.04
CA GLN A 175 0.93 14.15 -0.31
C GLN A 175 1.86 14.67 0.77
N ARG A 176 1.72 14.14 1.98
CA ARG A 176 2.49 14.56 3.16
C ARG A 176 3.20 13.35 3.76
N GLU A 177 4.52 13.37 3.73
CA GLU A 177 5.36 12.34 4.35
C GLU A 177 5.63 12.68 5.82
N VAL A 178 5.39 11.73 6.72
CA VAL A 178 5.70 11.88 8.14
C VAL A 178 7.22 11.91 8.34
N GLY A 179 7.69 12.83 9.18
CA GLY A 179 9.11 13.11 9.39
C GLY A 179 9.69 14.14 8.41
N VAL A 180 9.01 14.41 7.28
CA VAL A 180 9.48 15.36 6.25
C VAL A 180 8.51 16.54 6.13
N ASP A 181 7.27 16.29 5.73
CA ASP A 181 6.24 17.32 5.48
C ASP A 181 5.35 17.59 6.71
N THR A 182 5.43 16.71 7.71
CA THR A 182 4.70 16.79 8.97
C THR A 182 5.46 16.03 10.06
N ARG A 183 5.43 16.52 11.30
CA ARG A 183 6.16 15.88 12.41
C ARG A 183 5.53 14.57 12.89
N SER A 184 4.22 14.40 12.71
CA SER A 184 3.51 13.17 13.10
C SER A 184 2.21 13.00 12.34
N PHE A 185 1.68 11.77 12.35
CA PHE A 185 0.31 11.47 11.86
C PHE A 185 -0.73 12.31 12.58
N HIS A 186 -0.66 12.40 13.91
CA HIS A 186 -1.58 13.21 14.70
C HIS A 186 -1.59 14.69 14.25
N ALA A 187 -0.42 15.31 14.13
CA ALA A 187 -0.31 16.70 13.69
C ALA A 187 -0.83 16.87 12.26
N ALA A 188 -0.62 15.90 11.38
CA ALA A 188 -1.12 15.93 10.02
C ALA A 188 -2.66 15.88 10.00
N LEU A 189 -3.24 14.84 10.60
CA LEU A 189 -4.68 14.58 10.65
C LEU A 189 -5.46 15.73 11.29
N LYS A 190 -4.97 16.27 12.41
CA LYS A 190 -5.58 17.42 13.08
C LYS A 190 -5.72 18.65 12.18
N ASN A 191 -4.72 18.89 11.32
CA ASN A 191 -4.72 20.04 10.42
C ASN A 191 -5.48 19.77 9.11
N THR A 192 -5.54 18.52 8.67
CA THR A 192 -6.23 18.09 7.43
C THR A 192 -7.71 18.49 7.42
N LEU A 193 -8.40 18.52 8.56
CA LEU A 193 -9.80 19.00 8.64
C LEU A 193 -10.00 20.45 8.16
N ARG A 194 -8.96 21.29 8.23
CA ARG A 194 -9.01 22.69 7.77
C ARG A 194 -8.51 22.87 6.34
N GLN A 195 -8.11 21.78 5.68
CA GLN A 195 -7.55 21.80 4.33
C GLN A 195 -8.61 21.49 3.26
N ALA A 196 -9.88 21.38 3.66
CA ALA A 196 -11.02 21.05 2.79
C ALA A 196 -10.74 19.85 1.85
N PRO A 197 -10.34 18.67 2.39
CA PRO A 197 -10.24 17.46 1.57
C PRO A 197 -11.62 16.94 1.18
N ASP A 198 -11.68 16.19 0.08
CA ASP A 198 -12.78 15.27 -0.25
C ASP A 198 -12.38 13.82 0.08
N VAL A 199 -11.09 13.51 -0.05
CA VAL A 199 -10.52 12.19 0.22
C VAL A 199 -9.30 12.32 1.10
N VAL A 200 -9.20 11.47 2.11
CA VAL A 200 -8.03 11.39 3.00
C VAL A 200 -7.49 9.96 2.97
N LEU A 201 -6.27 9.79 2.43
CA LEU A 201 -5.50 8.56 2.62
C LEU A 201 -4.66 8.70 3.90
N ILE A 202 -4.86 7.78 4.83
CA ILE A 202 -4.03 7.61 6.02
C ILE A 202 -3.18 6.36 5.77
N GLY A 203 -1.85 6.50 5.80
CA GLY A 203 -0.94 5.43 5.39
C GLY A 203 -1.24 4.09 6.07
N GLU A 204 -1.13 4.05 7.40
CA GLU A 204 -1.40 2.85 8.19
C GLU A 204 -2.02 3.22 9.55
N ILE A 205 -3.09 2.52 9.95
CA ILE A 205 -3.66 2.65 11.29
C ILE A 205 -2.96 1.65 12.21
N ARG A 206 -2.17 2.18 13.15
CA ARG A 206 -1.41 1.38 14.14
C ARG A 206 -1.96 1.45 15.55
N ASP A 207 -2.75 2.47 15.83
CA ASP A 207 -3.23 2.79 17.18
C ASP A 207 -4.66 3.32 17.17
N ARG A 208 -5.20 3.43 18.39
CA ARG A 208 -6.55 3.94 18.66
C ARG A 208 -6.77 5.34 18.13
N GLU A 209 -5.80 6.23 18.32
CA GLU A 209 -5.95 7.66 18.00
C GLU A 209 -6.06 7.89 16.49
N THR A 210 -5.25 7.19 15.71
CA THR A 210 -5.31 7.23 14.25
C THR A 210 -6.64 6.65 13.74
N MET A 211 -7.13 5.57 14.35
CA MET A 211 -8.45 4.99 14.02
C MET A 211 -9.60 5.96 14.35
N GLU A 212 -9.54 6.65 15.49
CA GLU A 212 -10.53 7.66 15.88
C GLU A 212 -10.58 8.81 14.88
N HIS A 213 -9.42 9.30 14.44
CA HIS A 213 -9.36 10.30 13.38
C HIS A 213 -9.97 9.78 12.08
N ALA A 214 -9.64 8.55 11.66
CA ALA A 214 -10.20 7.94 10.46
C ALA A 214 -11.74 7.88 10.50
N LEU A 215 -12.32 7.46 11.63
CA LEU A 215 -13.77 7.43 11.81
C LEU A 215 -14.39 8.83 11.82
N ALA A 216 -13.78 9.79 12.52
CA ALA A 216 -14.25 11.17 12.55
C ALA A 216 -14.25 11.83 11.16
N PHE A 217 -13.24 11.56 10.34
CA PHE A 217 -13.22 12.02 8.94
C PHE A 217 -14.35 11.38 8.13
N ALA A 218 -14.58 10.07 8.29
CA ALA A 218 -15.65 9.37 7.59
C ALA A 218 -17.04 9.90 7.96
N ASP A 219 -17.28 10.15 9.26
CA ASP A 219 -18.53 10.72 9.78
C ASP A 219 -18.78 12.15 9.28
N THR A 220 -17.71 12.93 9.09
CA THR A 220 -17.79 14.33 8.62
C THR A 220 -17.90 14.46 7.11
N GLY A 221 -18.15 13.35 6.40
CA GLY A 221 -18.49 13.35 4.98
C GLY A 221 -17.31 13.19 4.03
N HIS A 222 -16.17 12.71 4.52
CA HIS A 222 -14.98 12.45 3.70
C HIS A 222 -14.88 10.97 3.33
N LEU A 223 -14.30 10.66 2.17
CA LEU A 223 -13.86 9.30 1.90
C LEU A 223 -12.49 9.10 2.55
N VAL A 224 -12.43 8.22 3.54
CA VAL A 224 -11.21 7.85 4.24
C VAL A 224 -10.74 6.52 3.73
N ILE A 225 -9.47 6.46 3.38
CA ILE A 225 -8.81 5.24 2.93
C ILE A 225 -7.64 4.99 3.87
N SER A 226 -7.47 3.76 4.32
CA SER A 226 -6.31 3.43 5.15
C SER A 226 -5.89 1.98 5.02
N THR A 227 -4.69 1.66 5.48
CA THR A 227 -4.23 0.28 5.61
C THR A 227 -4.15 -0.22 7.05
N LEU A 228 -4.26 -1.55 7.21
CA LEU A 228 -3.88 -2.26 8.44
C LEU A 228 -3.08 -3.53 8.11
N HIS A 229 -2.25 -3.98 9.05
CA HIS A 229 -1.63 -5.31 8.96
C HIS A 229 -2.55 -6.36 9.61
N ALA A 230 -3.14 -7.19 8.77
CA ALA A 230 -3.94 -8.35 9.15
C ALA A 230 -4.00 -9.34 7.98
N HIS A 231 -4.38 -10.59 8.25
CA HIS A 231 -4.44 -11.61 7.20
C HIS A 231 -5.74 -11.59 6.39
N ASN A 232 -6.88 -11.24 7.01
CA ASN A 232 -8.20 -11.19 6.39
C ASN A 232 -9.12 -10.15 7.07
N ALA A 233 -10.34 -9.98 6.57
CA ALA A 233 -11.26 -8.96 7.05
C ALA A 233 -11.65 -9.15 8.53
N ASN A 234 -11.94 -10.39 8.95
CA ASN A 234 -12.36 -10.69 10.32
C ASN A 234 -11.24 -10.36 11.33
N GLN A 235 -10.01 -10.85 11.09
CA GLN A 235 -8.88 -10.57 11.97
C GLN A 235 -8.54 -9.08 12.06
N ALA A 236 -8.77 -8.35 10.97
CA ALA A 236 -8.52 -6.93 10.94
C ALA A 236 -9.58 -6.16 11.75
N LEU A 237 -10.86 -6.56 11.69
CA LEU A 237 -11.90 -6.02 12.56
C LEU A 237 -11.61 -6.31 14.03
N ASP A 238 -11.21 -7.55 14.36
CA ASP A 238 -10.78 -7.90 15.73
C ASP A 238 -9.61 -7.01 16.19
N ARG A 239 -8.64 -6.77 15.31
CA ARG A 239 -7.51 -5.87 15.59
C ARG A 239 -7.97 -4.44 15.87
N VAL A 240 -8.90 -3.91 15.07
CA VAL A 240 -9.48 -2.57 15.27
C VAL A 240 -10.20 -2.51 16.62
N ILE A 241 -11.00 -3.52 16.98
CA ILE A 241 -11.70 -3.61 18.27
C ILE A 241 -10.72 -3.61 19.43
N ASN A 242 -9.58 -4.30 19.29
CA ASN A 242 -8.55 -4.40 20.32
C ASN A 242 -7.76 -3.11 20.55
N PHE A 243 -7.84 -2.11 19.66
CA PHE A 243 -7.30 -0.77 19.95
C PHE A 243 -8.10 -0.03 21.03
N PHE A 244 -9.35 -0.42 21.25
CA PHE A 244 -10.28 0.29 22.13
C PHE A 244 -10.54 -0.49 23.43
N PRO A 245 -10.60 0.22 24.57
CA PRO A 245 -11.01 -0.39 25.82
C PRO A 245 -12.49 -0.80 25.76
N GLU A 246 -12.90 -1.77 26.58
CA GLU A 246 -14.21 -2.43 26.47
C GLU A 246 -15.38 -1.45 26.53
N GLU A 247 -15.26 -0.37 27.32
CA GLU A 247 -16.34 0.61 27.49
C GLU A 247 -16.60 1.41 26.20
N ARG A 248 -15.62 1.49 25.29
CA ARG A 248 -15.71 2.25 24.04
C ARG A 248 -16.04 1.38 22.82
N ARG A 249 -15.99 0.04 22.96
CA ARG A 249 -16.29 -0.89 21.86
C ARG A 249 -17.70 -0.73 21.28
N PRO A 250 -18.77 -0.54 22.07
CA PRO A 250 -20.11 -0.33 21.50
C PRO A 250 -20.18 0.89 20.58
N GLN A 251 -19.51 1.99 20.95
CA GLN A 251 -19.45 3.17 20.09
C GLN A 251 -18.67 2.88 18.80
N LEU A 252 -17.48 2.27 18.93
CA LEU A 252 -16.66 1.88 17.78
C LEU A 252 -17.42 1.02 16.77
N LEU A 253 -18.16 0.01 17.23
CA LEU A 253 -18.92 -0.90 16.36
C LEU A 253 -20.06 -0.17 15.63
N ASN A 254 -20.71 0.80 16.30
CA ASN A 254 -21.68 1.67 15.65
C ASN A 254 -21.03 2.55 14.57
N ASP A 255 -19.91 3.19 14.88
CA ASP A 255 -19.19 4.06 13.94
C ASP A 255 -18.68 3.27 12.73
N LEU A 256 -18.12 2.07 12.96
CA LEU A 256 -17.72 1.15 11.89
C LEU A 256 -18.90 0.72 11.03
N GLY A 257 -20.01 0.32 11.65
CA GLY A 257 -21.21 -0.09 10.93
C GLY A 257 -21.79 1.02 10.05
N ASN A 258 -21.72 2.27 10.50
CA ASN A 258 -22.22 3.42 9.75
C ASN A 258 -21.30 3.83 8.59
N ASN A 259 -19.98 3.74 8.79
CA ASN A 259 -19.01 4.34 7.89
C ASN A 259 -18.35 3.36 6.92
N LEU A 260 -18.23 2.09 7.26
CA LEU A 260 -17.51 1.12 6.42
C LEU A 260 -18.16 1.03 5.03
N LYS A 261 -17.35 1.23 3.98
CA LYS A 261 -17.73 1.06 2.57
C LYS A 261 -17.16 -0.21 1.99
N ALA A 262 -15.90 -0.48 2.26
CA ALA A 262 -15.31 -1.76 1.95
C ALA A 262 -14.16 -2.12 2.88
N PHE A 263 -14.00 -3.42 3.06
CA PHE A 263 -12.86 -4.08 3.63
C PHE A 263 -12.21 -4.93 2.55
N VAL A 264 -10.96 -4.66 2.22
CA VAL A 264 -10.25 -5.29 1.10
C VAL A 264 -9.00 -5.97 1.64
N SER A 265 -8.98 -7.28 1.62
CA SER A 265 -7.82 -8.05 2.06
C SER A 265 -7.04 -8.55 0.85
N GLN A 266 -5.72 -8.31 0.80
CA GLN A 266 -4.89 -8.64 -0.34
C GLN A 266 -3.68 -9.50 0.05
N ARG A 267 -3.40 -10.52 -0.77
CA ARG A 267 -2.20 -11.37 -0.73
C ARG A 267 -1.63 -11.51 -2.13
N LEU A 268 -0.31 -11.63 -2.26
CA LEU A 268 0.33 -11.98 -3.55
C LEU A 268 0.66 -13.46 -3.56
N VAL A 269 0.16 -14.17 -4.57
CA VAL A 269 0.41 -15.58 -4.81
C VAL A 269 1.31 -15.77 -6.02
N ARG A 270 2.13 -16.82 -6.02
CA ARG A 270 3.01 -17.12 -7.15
C ARG A 270 2.21 -17.74 -8.29
N THR A 271 2.41 -17.22 -9.50
CA THR A 271 1.84 -17.76 -10.72
C THR A 271 2.68 -18.92 -11.24
N ARG A 272 2.09 -19.72 -12.13
CA ARG A 272 2.79 -20.80 -12.84
C ARG A 272 3.99 -20.31 -13.66
N THR A 273 3.99 -19.04 -14.06
CA THR A 273 5.09 -18.40 -14.80
C THR A 273 6.20 -17.84 -13.92
N GLY A 274 6.08 -17.96 -12.58
CA GLY A 274 7.02 -17.42 -11.61
C GLY A 274 6.73 -15.96 -11.18
N GLN A 275 5.87 -15.24 -11.91
CA GLN A 275 5.40 -13.90 -11.54
C GLN A 275 4.44 -13.95 -10.34
N ARG A 276 3.99 -12.78 -9.84
CA ARG A 276 3.03 -12.67 -8.73
C ARG A 276 1.67 -12.16 -9.22
N ARG A 277 0.60 -12.68 -8.63
CA ARG A 277 -0.78 -12.21 -8.87
C ARG A 277 -1.49 -11.93 -7.55
N ALA A 278 -2.34 -10.90 -7.54
CA ALA A 278 -3.11 -10.55 -6.35
C ALA A 278 -4.31 -11.49 -6.19
N ALA A 279 -4.42 -12.14 -5.03
CA ALA A 279 -5.65 -12.72 -4.52
C ALA A 279 -6.29 -11.69 -3.58
N VAL A 280 -7.56 -11.36 -3.81
CA VAL A 280 -8.24 -10.25 -3.13
C VAL A 280 -9.58 -10.72 -2.58
N GLU A 281 -9.75 -10.62 -1.27
CA GLU A 281 -11.04 -10.71 -0.59
C GLU A 281 -11.67 -9.32 -0.50
N VAL A 282 -12.98 -9.23 -0.77
CA VAL A 282 -13.72 -7.97 -0.75
C VAL A 282 -15.00 -8.15 0.05
N MET A 283 -15.11 -7.42 1.16
CA MET A 283 -16.33 -7.28 1.95
C MET A 283 -16.85 -5.86 1.79
N LEU A 284 -18.07 -5.67 1.27
CA LEU A 284 -18.68 -4.34 1.18
C LEU A 284 -19.48 -4.05 2.46
N GLY A 285 -19.54 -2.77 2.85
CA GLY A 285 -20.38 -2.31 3.95
C GLY A 285 -21.86 -2.23 3.57
N SER A 286 -22.46 -3.38 3.25
CA SER A 286 -23.91 -3.47 3.02
C SER A 286 -24.70 -3.27 4.33
N PRO A 287 -26.00 -2.94 4.28
CA PRO A 287 -26.81 -2.82 5.50
C PRO A 287 -26.73 -4.06 6.41
N THR A 288 -26.71 -5.26 5.81
CA THR A 288 -26.55 -6.52 6.55
C THR A 288 -25.18 -6.64 7.23
N VAL A 289 -24.09 -6.28 6.53
CA VAL A 289 -22.75 -6.27 7.12
C VAL A 289 -22.67 -5.24 8.25
N ALA A 290 -23.26 -4.05 8.05
CA ALA A 290 -23.32 -3.01 9.07
C ALA A 290 -24.10 -3.43 10.33
N ASP A 291 -25.19 -4.19 10.18
CA ASP A 291 -25.94 -4.77 11.30
C ASP A 291 -25.11 -5.80 12.07
N LEU A 292 -24.42 -6.71 11.36
CA LEU A 292 -23.57 -7.73 11.98
C LEU A 292 -22.40 -7.11 12.74
N ILE A 293 -21.75 -6.09 12.18
CA ILE A 293 -20.69 -5.33 12.87
C ILE A 293 -21.24 -4.69 14.14
N ARG A 294 -22.39 -4.01 14.08
CA ARG A 294 -23.01 -3.38 15.27
C ARG A 294 -23.33 -4.35 16.39
N ARG A 295 -23.69 -5.59 16.04
CA ARG A 295 -23.98 -6.67 17.01
C ARG A 295 -22.74 -7.43 17.46
N ASN A 296 -21.57 -7.10 16.93
CA ASN A 296 -20.33 -7.84 17.14
C ASN A 296 -20.39 -9.32 16.68
N GLU A 297 -21.20 -9.61 15.66
CA GLU A 297 -21.41 -10.95 15.11
C GLU A 297 -20.46 -11.20 13.91
N LEU A 298 -19.15 -10.98 14.11
CA LEU A 298 -18.16 -10.97 13.03
C LEU A 298 -17.96 -12.34 12.35
N GLY A 299 -18.29 -13.43 13.04
CA GLY A 299 -18.20 -14.79 12.50
C GLY A 299 -19.10 -15.03 11.28
N GLU A 300 -20.24 -14.34 11.20
CA GLU A 300 -21.24 -14.50 10.14
C GLU A 300 -20.86 -13.76 8.84
N LEU A 301 -19.89 -12.84 8.90
CA LEU A 301 -19.50 -12.00 7.76
C LEU A 301 -19.03 -12.82 6.56
N LYS A 302 -18.32 -13.93 6.79
CA LYS A 302 -17.87 -14.82 5.71
C LYS A 302 -19.03 -15.42 4.92
N GLY A 303 -20.05 -15.91 5.62
CA GLY A 303 -21.24 -16.46 4.97
C GLY A 303 -22.02 -15.42 4.18
N ILE A 304 -22.01 -14.14 4.62
CA ILE A 304 -22.60 -13.04 3.85
C ILE A 304 -21.80 -12.74 2.58
N MET A 305 -20.46 -12.73 2.64
CA MET A 305 -19.62 -12.54 1.46
C MET A 305 -19.87 -13.62 0.40
N GLU A 306 -19.95 -14.89 0.81
CA GLU A 306 -20.22 -16.02 -0.09
C GLU A 306 -21.60 -15.93 -0.77
N LYS A 307 -22.61 -15.40 -0.07
CA LYS A 307 -23.97 -15.22 -0.62
C LYS A 307 -24.11 -13.97 -1.49
N SER A 308 -23.14 -13.06 -1.46
CA SER A 308 -23.24 -11.72 -2.06
C SER A 308 -22.24 -11.53 -3.22
N GLU A 309 -21.84 -12.62 -3.89
CA GLU A 309 -20.91 -12.58 -5.02
C GLU A 309 -21.41 -11.68 -6.17
N GLU A 310 -22.73 -11.66 -6.41
CA GLU A 310 -23.36 -10.79 -7.43
C GLU A 310 -23.18 -9.29 -7.15
N LEU A 311 -22.98 -8.90 -5.88
CA LEU A 311 -22.69 -7.52 -5.48
C LEU A 311 -21.18 -7.19 -5.58
N GLY A 312 -20.36 -8.15 -6.00
CA GLY A 312 -18.91 -8.03 -6.10
C GLY A 312 -18.15 -8.36 -4.81
N MET A 313 -18.83 -8.89 -3.78
CA MET A 313 -18.13 -9.46 -2.63
C MET A 313 -17.45 -10.77 -3.00
N GLN A 314 -16.35 -11.10 -2.34
CA GLN A 314 -15.71 -12.41 -2.49
C GLN A 314 -14.83 -12.73 -1.29
N THR A 315 -14.76 -14.00 -0.92
CA THR A 315 -13.80 -14.50 0.08
C THR A 315 -12.44 -14.78 -0.54
N PHE A 316 -11.39 -14.92 0.27
CA PHE A 316 -10.09 -15.38 -0.22
C PHE A 316 -10.16 -16.74 -0.92
N ASP A 317 -10.91 -17.68 -0.34
CA ASP A 317 -11.04 -19.03 -0.91
C ASP A 317 -11.72 -18.97 -2.29
N HIS A 318 -12.72 -18.10 -2.47
CA HIS A 318 -13.32 -17.86 -3.78
C HIS A 318 -12.33 -17.23 -4.77
N ALA A 319 -11.59 -16.20 -4.33
CA ALA A 319 -10.58 -15.56 -5.18
C ALA A 319 -9.50 -16.55 -5.65
N LEU A 320 -8.98 -17.37 -4.74
CA LEU A 320 -7.98 -18.41 -5.04
C LEU A 320 -8.55 -19.50 -5.96
N PHE A 321 -9.79 -19.91 -5.75
CA PHE A 321 -10.49 -20.83 -6.65
C PHE A 321 -10.53 -20.29 -8.08
N ASN A 322 -10.92 -19.02 -8.26
CA ASN A 322 -10.95 -18.40 -9.58
C ASN A 322 -9.55 -18.32 -10.23
N LEU A 323 -8.51 -18.03 -9.45
CA LEU A 323 -7.12 -18.01 -9.94
C LEU A 323 -6.63 -19.39 -10.41
N VAL A 324 -7.11 -20.49 -9.81
CA VAL A 324 -6.81 -21.85 -10.26
C VAL A 324 -7.58 -22.19 -11.53
N VAL A 325 -8.88 -21.85 -11.58
CA VAL A 325 -9.75 -22.15 -12.73
C VAL A 325 -9.30 -21.44 -14.00
N GLU A 326 -8.81 -20.20 -13.89
CA GLU A 326 -8.22 -19.46 -15.03
C GLU A 326 -6.80 -19.94 -15.41
N GLY A 327 -6.21 -20.86 -14.63
CA GLY A 327 -4.87 -21.40 -14.86
C GLY A 327 -3.72 -20.47 -14.46
N ALA A 328 -3.97 -19.42 -13.67
CA ALA A 328 -2.92 -18.49 -13.25
C ALA A 328 -2.00 -19.06 -12.17
N ILE A 329 -2.56 -19.83 -11.23
CA ILE A 329 -1.83 -20.52 -10.15
C ILE A 329 -2.12 -22.01 -10.17
N ASP A 330 -1.29 -22.81 -9.50
CA ASP A 330 -1.59 -24.22 -9.26
C ASP A 330 -2.43 -24.43 -7.99
N GLU A 331 -2.99 -25.63 -7.85
CA GLU A 331 -3.80 -26.00 -6.69
C GLU A 331 -2.98 -25.98 -5.39
N GLU A 332 -1.69 -26.34 -5.43
CA GLU A 332 -0.82 -26.35 -4.27
C GLU A 332 -0.62 -24.94 -3.68
N GLU A 333 -0.29 -23.97 -4.52
CA GLU A 333 -0.13 -22.57 -4.12
C GLU A 333 -1.47 -21.98 -3.63
N ALA A 334 -2.59 -22.36 -4.25
CA ALA A 334 -3.91 -21.94 -3.81
C ALA A 334 -4.22 -22.46 -2.39
N LEU A 335 -4.02 -23.75 -2.14
CA LEU A 335 -4.27 -24.38 -0.84
C LEU A 335 -3.36 -23.83 0.26
N LYS A 336 -2.11 -23.50 -0.07
CA LYS A 336 -1.16 -22.88 0.86
C LYS A 336 -1.59 -21.48 1.33
N ASN A 337 -2.32 -20.76 0.49
CA ASN A 337 -2.75 -19.38 0.77
C ASN A 337 -4.24 -19.28 1.18
N ALA A 338 -4.95 -20.40 1.23
CA ALA A 338 -6.37 -20.47 1.58
C ALA A 338 -6.62 -20.16 3.06
N ASP A 339 -7.77 -19.57 3.35
CA ASP A 339 -8.27 -19.45 4.72
C ASP A 339 -8.83 -20.80 5.21
N SER A 340 -9.48 -21.57 4.33
CA SER A 340 -9.87 -22.96 4.57
C SER A 340 -9.43 -23.87 3.43
N ALA A 341 -8.27 -24.50 3.59
CA ALA A 341 -7.73 -25.45 2.62
C ALA A 341 -8.70 -26.61 2.32
N ASN A 342 -9.47 -27.06 3.32
CA ASN A 342 -10.45 -28.14 3.13
C ASN A 342 -11.62 -27.69 2.24
N ASN A 343 -12.17 -26.50 2.47
CA ASN A 343 -13.27 -25.98 1.67
C ASN A 343 -12.82 -25.71 0.23
N LEU A 344 -11.64 -25.11 0.07
CA LEU A 344 -11.08 -24.85 -1.26
C LEU A 344 -10.83 -26.14 -2.03
N ARG A 345 -10.24 -27.16 -1.40
CA ARG A 345 -10.00 -28.47 -2.03
C ARG A 345 -11.31 -29.13 -2.47
N LEU A 346 -12.34 -29.12 -1.62
CA LEU A 346 -13.65 -29.67 -1.96
C LEU A 346 -14.25 -28.94 -3.17
N ARG A 347 -14.15 -27.61 -3.19
CA ARG A 347 -14.67 -26.78 -4.28
C ARG A 347 -13.94 -27.05 -5.60
N LEU A 348 -12.61 -27.15 -5.59
CA LEU A 348 -11.81 -27.51 -6.78
C LEU A 348 -12.17 -28.90 -7.30
N LYS A 349 -12.33 -29.89 -6.41
CA LYS A 349 -12.73 -31.25 -6.78
C LYS A 349 -14.11 -31.26 -7.46
N LEU A 350 -15.11 -30.61 -6.86
CA LEU A 350 -16.46 -30.52 -7.43
C LEU A 350 -16.46 -29.86 -8.81
N HIS A 351 -15.63 -28.83 -9.01
CA HIS A 351 -15.49 -28.18 -10.32
C HIS A 351 -14.87 -29.12 -11.37
N SER A 352 -13.83 -29.87 -11.01
CA SER A 352 -13.18 -30.84 -11.90
C SER A 352 -14.13 -31.98 -12.32
N GLU A 353 -15.00 -32.43 -11.42
CA GLU A 353 -16.01 -33.47 -11.68
C GLU A 353 -17.17 -32.94 -12.55
N SER A 354 -17.43 -31.62 -12.51
CA SER A 354 -18.52 -30.98 -13.26
C SER A 354 -18.20 -30.73 -14.74
N GLY A 355 -16.97 -31.04 -15.20
CA GLY A 355 -16.59 -30.96 -16.62
C GLY A 355 -16.62 -29.56 -17.24
N ALA A 356 -16.65 -28.49 -16.44
CA ALA A 356 -16.56 -27.13 -16.94
C ALA A 356 -15.16 -26.90 -17.50
N ALA A 357 -15.05 -26.75 -18.83
CA ALA A 357 -13.78 -26.48 -19.49
C ALA A 357 -13.18 -25.18 -18.94
N ALA A 358 -11.92 -25.23 -18.49
CA ALA A 358 -11.16 -24.03 -18.17
C ALA A 358 -11.18 -23.10 -19.39
N PRO A 359 -11.43 -21.78 -19.22
CA PRO A 359 -11.32 -20.85 -20.33
C PRO A 359 -9.92 -20.95 -20.95
N PRO A 360 -9.79 -20.80 -22.28
CA PRO A 360 -8.49 -20.93 -22.94
C PRO A 360 -7.49 -19.96 -22.32
N ALA A 361 -6.29 -20.46 -22.01
CA ALA A 361 -5.19 -19.65 -21.52
C ALA A 361 -4.94 -18.50 -22.52
N ASP A 362 -4.91 -17.28 -22.00
CA ASP A 362 -4.71 -16.07 -22.81
C ASP A 362 -3.35 -16.16 -23.55
N PRO A 363 -3.33 -16.16 -24.89
CA PRO A 363 -2.10 -16.25 -25.66
C PRO A 363 -1.22 -14.99 -25.58
N ALA A 364 -1.66 -13.94 -24.87
CA ALA A 364 -0.85 -12.76 -24.57
C ALA A 364 0.21 -12.97 -23.48
N ALA A 365 0.73 -14.19 -23.29
CA ALA A 365 1.90 -14.48 -22.45
C ALA A 365 3.23 -14.01 -23.09
N GLY A 366 3.21 -12.90 -23.83
CA GLY A 366 4.38 -12.22 -24.38
C GLY A 366 4.59 -10.89 -23.67
N GLU A 367 5.70 -10.79 -22.95
CA GLU A 367 6.26 -9.57 -22.34
C GLU A 367 5.32 -8.75 -21.44
N TRP A 368 5.11 -9.24 -20.21
CA TRP A 368 4.52 -8.45 -19.14
C TRP A 368 5.62 -7.69 -18.38
N GLY A 369 5.75 -6.40 -18.67
CA GLY A 369 6.61 -5.44 -17.97
C GLY A 369 6.09 -5.05 -16.57
N LEU A 370 5.68 -6.02 -15.77
CA LEU A 370 5.49 -5.83 -14.33
C LEU A 370 6.83 -6.16 -13.66
N MET A 371 7.63 -5.12 -13.43
CA MET A 371 8.90 -5.21 -12.69
C MET A 371 8.66 -5.76 -11.27
N ASP A 372 9.56 -6.65 -10.86
CA ASP A 372 9.61 -7.40 -9.60
C ASP A 372 9.37 -6.60 -8.30
#